data_AF-A0AAN5YYK7-F1
#
_entry.id   AF-A0AAN5YYK7-F1
#
_cell.length_a   1.000
_cell.length_b   1.000
_cell.length_c   1.000
_cell.angle_alpha   90.00
_cell.angle_beta   90.00
_cell.angle_gamma   90.00
#
_symmetry.space_group_name_H-M   'P 1'
#
loop_
_entity.id
_entity.type
_entity.pdbx_description
1 polymer ?
#
loop_
_entity_poly.entity_id
_entity_poly.type
_entity_poly.pdbx_seq_one_letter_code
_entity_poly.pdbx_strand_id
1 'polypeptide(L)'
;MVFKVLDQLIWEAQGLIYRQEVPLNARFEVARYDMNTASRKPFNFRHKQETKRRYASILKQLIIYTLRCLDLEDPTERPPFKVSRQQQKAYEDLMAVGDKLEDQWKAARGQLPDRVLAQLMEGLKRETLRLFMTILRQQTKDSEHKSIIVSFLYVLSIAPDGSWYSYDTVTPWLSGLVSISRLLILREAHLIRWNAIEAGVA
;
A
#
# COMPACT_ATOMS: atom_id res chain seq x y z
N MET A 1 -3.88 1.33 -14.78
CA MET A 1 -3.22 0.03 -14.46
C MET A 1 -2.97 -0.15 -12.97
N VAL A 2 -2.41 0.86 -12.28
CA VAL A 2 -2.09 0.85 -10.83
C VAL A 2 -3.27 0.42 -9.92
N PHE A 3 -4.50 0.85 -10.18
CA PHE A 3 -5.64 0.42 -9.35
C PHE A 3 -5.96 -1.08 -9.46
N LYS A 4 -5.80 -1.66 -10.66
CA LYS A 4 -5.99 -3.10 -10.88
C LYS A 4 -4.91 -3.89 -10.14
N VAL A 5 -3.68 -3.40 -10.15
CA VAL A 5 -2.55 -3.95 -9.39
C VAL A 5 -2.84 -3.94 -7.89
N LEU A 6 -3.32 -2.81 -7.35
CA LEU A 6 -3.69 -2.71 -5.93
C LEU A 6 -4.82 -3.69 -5.56
N ASP A 7 -5.86 -3.80 -6.38
CA ASP A 7 -6.97 -4.73 -6.14
C ASP A 7 -6.48 -6.20 -6.14
N GLN A 8 -5.65 -6.56 -7.12
CA GLN A 8 -5.03 -7.90 -7.19
C GLN A 8 -4.15 -8.16 -5.96
N LEU A 9 -3.36 -7.19 -5.55
CA LEU A 9 -2.46 -7.31 -4.41
C LEU A 9 -3.23 -7.53 -3.10
N ILE A 10 -4.32 -6.78 -2.89
CA ILE A 10 -5.23 -6.97 -1.76
C ILE A 10 -5.86 -8.37 -1.79
N TRP A 11 -6.32 -8.81 -2.97
CA TRP A 11 -6.94 -10.13 -3.13
C TRP A 11 -5.95 -11.27 -2.85
N GLU A 12 -4.72 -11.18 -3.36
CA GLU A 12 -3.65 -12.15 -3.11
C GLU A 12 -3.29 -12.20 -1.63
N ALA A 13 -3.12 -11.04 -1.00
CA ALA A 13 -2.83 -10.94 0.43
C ALA A 13 -3.93 -11.56 1.30
N GLN A 14 -5.20 -11.37 0.93
CA GLN A 14 -6.33 -12.03 1.59
C GLN A 14 -6.27 -13.56 1.42
N GLY A 15 -5.91 -14.01 0.21
CA GLY A 15 -5.73 -15.42 -0.11
C GLY A 15 -4.72 -16.10 0.81
N LEU A 16 -3.60 -15.44 1.14
CA LEU A 16 -2.59 -15.97 2.06
C LEU A 16 -3.17 -16.30 3.44
N ILE A 17 -4.07 -15.44 3.95
CA ILE A 17 -4.73 -15.66 5.25
C ILE A 17 -5.71 -16.82 5.18
N TYR A 18 -6.51 -16.90 4.10
CA TYR A 18 -7.52 -17.96 3.94
C TYR A 18 -6.89 -19.34 3.73
N ARG A 19 -5.77 -19.40 2.99
CA ARG A 19 -5.01 -20.64 2.75
C ARG A 19 -4.06 -21.01 3.89
N GLN A 20 -4.00 -20.19 4.95
CA GLN A 20 -3.12 -20.39 6.11
C GLN A 20 -1.62 -20.43 5.76
N GLU A 21 -1.23 -19.73 4.69
CA GLU A 21 0.17 -19.60 4.24
C GLU A 21 0.97 -18.64 5.11
N VAL A 22 0.28 -17.82 5.92
CA VAL A 22 0.89 -16.96 6.94
C VAL A 22 0.86 -17.64 8.31
N PRO A 23 2.02 -17.84 8.95
CA PRO A 23 2.11 -18.41 10.30
C PRO A 23 1.25 -17.66 11.33
N LEU A 24 0.69 -18.40 12.30
CA LEU A 24 -0.21 -17.84 13.31
C LEU A 24 0.46 -16.76 14.17
N ASN A 25 1.73 -16.96 14.55
CA ASN A 25 2.51 -15.98 15.30
C ASN A 25 2.65 -14.64 14.56
N ALA A 26 2.89 -14.66 13.25
CA ALA A 26 2.96 -13.43 12.43
C ALA A 26 1.61 -12.68 12.43
N ARG A 27 0.49 -13.42 12.43
CA ARG A 27 -0.85 -12.82 12.52
C ARG A 27 -1.14 -12.22 13.90
N PHE A 28 -0.61 -12.79 14.98
CA PHE A 28 -0.68 -12.18 16.31
C PHE A 28 0.16 -10.92 16.40
N GLU A 29 1.37 -10.93 15.82
CA GLU A 29 2.28 -9.79 15.85
C GLU A 29 1.69 -8.57 15.15
N VAL A 30 1.18 -8.77 13.92
CA VAL A 30 0.55 -7.70 13.15
C VAL A 30 -0.76 -7.21 13.79
N ALA A 31 -1.42 -8.04 14.62
CA ALA A 31 -2.63 -7.67 15.35
C ALA A 31 -2.37 -6.84 16.62
N ARG A 32 -1.12 -6.59 17.00
CA ARG A 32 -0.81 -5.80 18.18
C ARG A 32 -1.27 -4.35 17.99
N TYR A 33 -1.77 -3.77 19.09
CA TYR A 33 -2.10 -2.35 19.17
C TYR A 33 -0.96 -1.57 19.83
N ASP A 34 -0.29 -2.19 20.80
CA ASP A 34 0.84 -1.64 21.54
C ASP A 34 2.04 -2.60 21.41
N MET A 35 3.24 -2.03 21.30
CA MET A 35 4.51 -2.77 21.28
C MET A 35 4.73 -3.64 22.52
N ASN A 36 4.13 -3.28 23.66
CA ASN A 36 4.31 -3.99 24.93
C ASN A 36 3.19 -4.98 25.23
N THR A 37 2.08 -4.96 24.48
CA THR A 37 0.91 -5.80 24.74
C THR A 37 0.71 -6.82 23.63
N ALA A 38 0.70 -8.10 23.97
CA ALA A 38 0.35 -9.15 23.03
C ALA A 38 -1.13 -9.05 22.62
N SER A 39 -1.42 -9.30 21.33
CA SER A 39 -2.80 -9.32 20.88
C SER A 39 -3.52 -10.58 21.37
N ARG A 40 -4.78 -10.45 21.81
CA ARG A 40 -5.59 -11.59 22.26
C ARG A 40 -6.12 -12.45 21.13
N LYS A 41 -6.17 -11.92 19.90
CA LYS A 41 -6.72 -12.60 18.72
C LYS A 41 -5.80 -12.36 17.52
N PRO A 42 -5.58 -13.37 16.66
CA PRO A 42 -4.78 -13.19 15.47
C PRO A 42 -5.50 -12.26 14.49
N PHE A 43 -4.72 -11.50 13.72
CA PHE A 43 -5.26 -10.67 12.66
C PHE A 43 -6.04 -11.51 11.67
N ASN A 44 -7.21 -11.03 11.26
CA ASN A 44 -8.04 -11.65 10.24
C ASN A 44 -8.69 -10.57 9.38
N PHE A 45 -8.57 -10.69 8.06
CA PHE A 45 -9.20 -9.75 7.11
C PHE A 45 -10.57 -10.26 6.66
N ARG A 46 -11.43 -10.60 7.61
CA ARG A 46 -12.79 -11.11 7.34
C ARG A 46 -13.81 -9.97 7.49
N HIS A 47 -13.90 -9.14 6.46
CA HIS A 47 -14.88 -8.07 6.38
C HIS A 47 -15.94 -8.34 5.31
N LYS A 48 -17.09 -7.66 5.39
CA LYS A 48 -18.08 -7.63 4.31
C LYS A 48 -17.45 -7.03 3.05
N GLN A 49 -17.94 -7.43 1.87
CA GLN A 49 -17.39 -6.99 0.58
C GLN A 49 -17.38 -5.46 0.45
N GLU A 50 -18.41 -4.79 0.95
CA GLU A 50 -18.49 -3.34 0.95
C GLU A 50 -17.37 -2.69 1.78
N THR A 51 -17.12 -3.18 2.99
CA THR A 51 -16.00 -2.72 3.83
C THR A 51 -14.66 -2.93 3.16
N LYS A 52 -14.45 -4.09 2.51
CA LYS A 52 -13.23 -4.37 1.75
C LYS A 52 -13.02 -3.34 0.62
N ARG A 53 -14.09 -3.01 -0.12
CA ARG A 53 -14.05 -1.98 -1.18
C ARG A 53 -13.71 -0.61 -0.62
N ARG A 54 -14.30 -0.22 0.51
CA ARG A 54 -13.98 1.06 1.19
C ARG A 54 -12.51 1.13 1.60
N TYR A 55 -11.97 0.06 2.20
CA TYR A 55 -10.57 0.01 2.61
C TYR A 55 -9.62 0.06 1.40
N ALA A 56 -9.93 -0.66 0.32
CA ALA A 56 -9.19 -0.58 -0.93
C ALA A 56 -9.22 0.84 -1.53
N SER A 57 -10.36 1.53 -1.45
CA SER A 57 -10.50 2.91 -1.93
C SER A 57 -9.59 3.87 -1.17
N ILE A 58 -9.51 3.76 0.16
CA ILE A 58 -8.63 4.60 0.99
C ILE A 58 -7.16 4.35 0.61
N LEU A 59 -6.76 3.09 0.42
CA LEU A 59 -5.40 2.78 -0.04
C LEU A 59 -5.12 3.40 -1.42
N LYS A 60 -6.04 3.29 -2.37
CA LYS A 60 -5.90 3.92 -3.70
C LYS A 60 -5.73 5.43 -3.57
N GLN A 61 -6.53 6.09 -2.74
CA GLN A 61 -6.42 7.52 -2.48
C GLN A 61 -5.05 7.88 -1.87
N LEU A 62 -4.56 7.12 -0.90
CA LEU A 62 -3.23 7.32 -0.33
C LEU A 62 -2.12 7.18 -1.37
N ILE A 63 -2.20 6.16 -2.24
CA ILE A 63 -1.21 5.98 -3.30
C ILE A 63 -1.26 7.13 -4.31
N ILE A 64 -2.45 7.55 -4.76
CA ILE A 64 -2.59 8.72 -5.65
C ILE A 64 -2.01 9.98 -5.00
N TYR A 65 -2.36 10.22 -3.74
CA TYR A 65 -1.83 11.35 -2.98
C TYR A 65 -0.30 11.30 -2.93
N THR A 66 0.26 10.12 -2.68
CA THR A 66 1.70 9.91 -2.66
C THR A 66 2.34 10.25 -4.00
N LEU A 67 1.78 9.74 -5.10
CA LEU A 67 2.28 10.04 -6.45
C LEU A 67 2.21 11.55 -6.75
N ARG A 68 1.14 12.24 -6.34
CA ARG A 68 1.03 13.70 -6.48
C ARG A 68 2.11 14.45 -5.71
N CYS A 69 2.46 13.99 -4.49
CA CYS A 69 3.56 14.59 -3.73
C CYS A 69 4.93 14.37 -4.39
N LEU A 70 5.09 13.33 -5.20
CA LEU A 70 6.34 12.93 -5.83
C LEU A 70 6.55 13.53 -7.22
N ASP A 71 5.47 13.66 -7.99
CA ASP A 71 5.51 13.85 -9.44
C ASP A 71 4.92 15.18 -9.93
N LEU A 72 4.13 15.90 -9.10
CA LEU A 72 3.59 17.19 -9.53
C LEU A 72 4.72 18.20 -9.74
N GLU A 73 4.90 18.65 -10.98
CA GLU A 73 5.95 19.58 -11.39
C GLU A 73 5.81 20.94 -10.70
N ASP A 74 4.58 21.47 -10.61
CA ASP A 74 4.30 22.75 -9.98
C ASP A 74 4.42 22.64 -8.44
N PRO A 75 5.40 23.34 -7.82
CA PRO A 75 5.56 23.33 -6.37
C PRO A 75 4.37 23.93 -5.60
N THR A 76 3.54 24.74 -6.25
CA THR A 76 2.36 25.38 -5.65
C THR A 76 1.15 24.44 -5.60
N GLU A 77 1.06 23.51 -6.55
CA GLU A 77 0.02 22.46 -6.56
C GLU A 77 0.44 21.22 -5.77
N ARG A 78 1.75 21.08 -5.49
CA ARG A 78 2.29 19.95 -4.74
C ARG A 78 1.87 20.06 -3.26
N PRO A 79 1.26 19.00 -2.69
CA PRO A 79 0.97 18.99 -1.27
C PRO A 79 2.26 19.20 -0.44
N PRO A 80 2.22 19.88 0.71
CA PRO A 80 3.40 20.38 1.42
C PRO A 80 4.23 19.29 2.14
N PHE A 81 4.26 18.07 1.63
CA PHE A 81 4.99 16.93 2.18
C PHE A 81 6.44 16.86 1.67
N LYS A 82 7.39 16.67 2.59
CA LYS A 82 8.79 16.47 2.23
C LYS A 82 9.08 15.00 1.97
N VAL A 83 9.20 14.65 0.69
CA VAL A 83 9.58 13.31 0.24
C VAL A 83 10.95 12.89 0.78
N SER A 84 11.03 11.67 1.29
CA SER A 84 12.30 11.05 1.69
C SER A 84 13.04 10.43 0.49
N ARG A 85 14.38 10.34 0.54
CA ARG A 85 15.17 9.69 -0.51
C ARG A 85 14.73 8.25 -0.80
N GLN A 86 14.32 7.51 0.24
CA GLN A 86 13.85 6.13 0.08
C GLN A 86 12.52 6.05 -0.68
N GLN A 87 11.60 6.98 -0.42
CA GLN A 87 10.34 7.06 -1.16
C GLN A 87 10.56 7.48 -2.60
N GLN A 88 11.42 8.48 -2.82
CA GLN A 88 11.80 8.91 -4.17
C GLN A 88 12.36 7.73 -4.97
N LYS A 89 13.28 6.96 -4.38
CA LYS A 89 13.84 5.78 -5.05
C LYS A 89 12.80 4.70 -5.34
N ALA A 90 11.92 4.40 -4.39
CA ALA A 90 10.86 3.41 -4.59
C ALA A 90 9.84 3.87 -5.66
N TYR A 91 9.60 5.17 -5.77
CA TYR A 91 8.79 5.75 -6.82
C TYR A 91 9.47 5.65 -8.20
N GLU A 92 10.75 6.01 -8.31
CA GLU A 92 11.52 5.84 -9.56
C GLU A 92 11.54 4.38 -10.02
N ASP A 93 11.74 3.43 -9.10
CA ASP A 93 11.70 2.00 -9.41
C ASP A 93 10.30 1.56 -9.89
N LEU A 94 9.23 2.08 -9.27
CA LEU A 94 7.86 1.83 -9.70
C LEU A 94 7.58 2.39 -11.10
N MET A 95 8.00 3.62 -11.37
CA MET A 95 7.83 4.27 -12.67
C MET A 95 8.60 3.53 -13.76
N ALA A 96 9.86 3.15 -13.51
CA ALA A 96 10.66 2.39 -14.47
C ALA A 96 10.02 1.04 -14.86
N VAL A 97 9.37 0.36 -13.91
CA VAL A 97 8.60 -0.87 -14.20
C VAL A 97 7.32 -0.56 -14.99
N GLY A 98 6.65 0.55 -14.67
CA GLY A 98 5.50 1.06 -15.41
C GLY A 98 5.83 1.39 -16.86
N ASP A 99 6.90 2.14 -17.09
CA ASP A 99 7.39 2.54 -18.41
C ASP A 99 7.75 1.31 -19.24
N LYS A 100 8.49 0.37 -18.66
CA LYS A 100 8.83 -0.90 -19.33
C LYS A 100 7.58 -1.68 -19.77
N LEU A 101 6.54 -1.69 -18.94
CA LEU A 101 5.27 -2.34 -19.27
C LEU A 101 4.54 -1.61 -20.40
N GLU A 102 4.50 -0.27 -20.35
CA GLU A 102 3.90 0.55 -21.39
C GLU A 102 4.61 0.39 -22.73
N ASP A 103 5.95 0.40 -22.74
CA ASP A 103 6.77 0.22 -23.92
C ASP A 103 6.55 -1.15 -24.57
N GLN A 104 6.56 -2.22 -23.76
CA GLN A 104 6.29 -3.57 -24.27
C GLN A 104 4.85 -3.72 -24.77
N TRP A 105 3.88 -3.11 -24.08
CA TRP A 105 2.49 -3.10 -24.51
C TRP A 105 2.32 -2.40 -25.87
N LYS A 106 2.96 -1.24 -26.05
CA LYS A 106 2.97 -0.49 -27.31
C LYS A 106 3.66 -1.27 -28.43
N ALA A 107 4.85 -1.81 -28.17
CA ALA A 107 5.60 -2.60 -29.14
C ALA A 107 4.82 -3.84 -29.62
N ALA A 108 4.09 -4.49 -28.71
CA ALA A 108 3.24 -5.63 -29.00
C ALA A 108 1.84 -5.26 -29.52
N ARG A 109 1.56 -3.97 -29.78
CA ARG A 109 0.25 -3.45 -30.25
C ARG A 109 -0.91 -3.93 -29.37
N GLY A 110 -0.69 -4.02 -28.07
CA GLY A 110 -1.66 -4.47 -27.08
C GLY A 110 -1.86 -5.99 -26.98
N GLN A 111 -1.03 -6.80 -27.65
CA GLN A 111 -1.10 -8.26 -27.62
C GLN A 111 0.20 -8.84 -27.03
N LEU A 112 0.32 -8.80 -25.71
CA LEU A 112 1.40 -9.48 -25.01
C LEU A 112 1.04 -10.94 -24.73
N PRO A 113 1.98 -11.89 -24.86
CA PRO A 113 1.79 -13.24 -24.37
C PRO A 113 1.44 -13.24 -22.88
N ASP A 114 0.49 -14.07 -22.46
CA ASP A 114 -0.02 -14.11 -21.07
C ASP A 114 1.09 -14.21 -20.03
N ARG A 115 2.12 -15.04 -20.30
CA ARG A 115 3.28 -15.20 -19.42
C ARG A 115 4.05 -13.89 -19.22
N VAL A 116 4.25 -13.13 -20.29
CA VAL A 116 4.98 -11.85 -20.25
C VAL A 116 4.16 -10.81 -19.50
N LEU A 117 2.87 -10.71 -19.81
CA LEU A 117 1.96 -9.81 -19.09
C LEU A 117 1.92 -10.14 -17.59
N ALA A 118 1.84 -11.43 -17.23
CA ALA A 118 1.86 -11.86 -15.83
C ALA A 118 3.15 -11.45 -15.10
N GLN A 119 4.31 -11.61 -15.74
CA GLN A 119 5.60 -11.21 -15.18
C GLN A 119 5.70 -9.69 -14.96
N LEU A 120 5.26 -8.89 -15.93
CA LEU A 120 5.27 -7.44 -15.81
C LEU A 120 4.30 -6.96 -14.72
N MET A 121 3.11 -7.56 -14.65
CA MET A 121 2.13 -7.28 -13.60
C MET A 121 2.65 -7.67 -12.21
N GLU A 122 3.40 -8.78 -12.08
CA GLU A 122 4.07 -9.15 -10.82
C GLU A 122 5.13 -8.12 -10.42
N GLY A 123 5.95 -7.66 -11.37
CA GLY A 123 6.91 -6.59 -11.13
C GLY A 123 6.23 -5.32 -10.62
N LEU A 124 5.12 -4.93 -11.25
CA LEU A 124 4.36 -3.74 -10.87
C LEU A 124 3.73 -3.89 -9.48
N LYS A 125 3.20 -5.07 -9.14
CA LYS A 125 2.72 -5.39 -7.78
C LYS A 125 3.83 -5.27 -6.75
N ARG A 126 5.02 -5.80 -7.04
CA ARG A 126 6.18 -5.79 -6.14
C ARG A 126 6.63 -4.37 -5.82
N GLU A 127 6.84 -3.53 -6.84
CA GLU A 127 7.26 -2.14 -6.61
C GLU A 127 6.15 -1.29 -5.99
N THR A 128 4.88 -1.57 -6.30
CA THR A 128 3.74 -0.91 -5.63
C THR A 128 3.73 -1.23 -4.13
N LEU A 129 3.94 -2.51 -3.77
CA LEU A 129 4.05 -2.92 -2.37
C LEU A 129 5.25 -2.29 -1.69
N ARG A 130 6.40 -2.26 -2.38
CA ARG A 130 7.63 -1.66 -1.87
C ARG A 130 7.44 -0.17 -1.57
N LEU A 131 6.86 0.59 -2.50
CA LEU A 131 6.50 1.98 -2.28
C LEU A 131 5.61 2.11 -1.04
N PHE A 132 4.57 1.29 -0.94
CA PHE A 132 3.69 1.29 0.24
C PHE A 132 4.42 0.95 1.55
N MET A 133 5.38 0.03 1.54
CA MET A 133 6.22 -0.25 2.71
C MET A 133 7.11 0.93 3.07
N THR A 134 7.63 1.70 2.11
CA THR A 134 8.39 2.92 2.41
C THR A 134 7.54 3.99 3.11
N ILE A 135 6.26 4.08 2.75
CA ILE A 135 5.27 4.95 3.39
C ILE A 135 5.08 4.53 4.87
N LEU A 136 4.89 3.23 5.13
CA LEU A 136 4.67 2.71 6.49
C LEU A 136 5.90 2.80 7.39
N ARG A 137 7.12 2.76 6.84
CA ARG A 137 8.36 2.84 7.61
C ARG A 137 8.66 4.25 8.13
N GLN A 138 7.95 5.27 7.65
CA GLN A 138 8.12 6.62 8.16
C GLN A 138 7.66 6.71 9.61
N GLN A 139 8.49 7.30 10.47
CA GLN A 139 8.04 7.67 11.79
C GLN A 139 6.95 8.73 11.67
N THR A 140 5.80 8.45 12.26
CA THR A 140 4.75 9.44 12.52
C THR A 140 5.23 10.37 13.64
N LYS A 141 6.06 11.35 13.28
CA LYS A 141 6.37 12.47 14.17
C LYS A 141 5.21 13.45 14.16
N ASP A 142 5.16 14.37 15.14
CA ASP A 142 4.20 15.48 15.23
C ASP A 142 4.43 16.54 14.13
N SER A 143 4.43 16.12 12.87
CA SER A 143 4.49 16.99 11.70
C SER A 143 3.94 16.25 10.47
N GLU A 144 2.83 16.75 9.98
CA GLU A 144 2.19 16.45 8.70
C GLU A 144 3.18 16.55 7.53
N HIS A 145 4.16 17.44 7.59
CA HIS A 145 5.18 17.59 6.55
C HIS A 145 6.19 16.43 6.49
N LYS A 146 6.26 15.61 7.55
CA LYS A 146 7.27 14.55 7.71
C LYS A 146 6.70 13.13 7.62
N SER A 147 5.38 12.98 7.66
CA SER A 147 4.70 11.70 7.47
C SER A 147 3.63 11.82 6.41
N ILE A 148 3.78 11.08 5.32
CA ILE A 148 2.85 11.14 4.20
C ILE A 148 1.45 10.66 4.58
N ILE A 149 1.36 9.73 5.55
CA ILE A 149 0.09 9.26 6.10
C ILE A 149 -0.59 10.37 6.89
N VAL A 150 0.14 11.10 7.75
CA VAL A 150 -0.43 12.21 8.51
C VAL A 150 -0.87 13.33 7.56
N SER A 151 -0.04 13.67 6.57
CA SER A 151 -0.38 14.64 5.52
C SER A 151 -1.65 14.24 4.75
N PHE A 152 -1.73 12.97 4.32
CA PHE A 152 -2.88 12.42 3.63
C PHE A 152 -4.16 12.51 4.48
N LEU A 153 -4.08 12.12 5.76
CA LEU A 153 -5.21 12.16 6.67
C LEU A 153 -5.68 13.59 6.97
N TYR A 154 -4.74 14.53 7.07
CA TYR A 154 -5.04 15.95 7.22
C TYR A 154 -5.86 16.46 6.03
N VAL A 155 -5.41 16.19 4.80
CA VAL A 155 -6.16 16.54 3.57
C VAL A 155 -7.51 15.82 3.52
N LEU A 156 -7.57 14.54 3.89
CA LEU A 156 -8.81 13.76 3.87
C LEU A 156 -9.83 14.29 4.89
N SER A 157 -9.38 14.92 5.97
CA SER A 157 -10.25 15.50 7.00
C SER A 157 -10.87 16.85 6.65
N ILE A 158 -10.48 17.47 5.52
CA ILE A 158 -11.09 18.71 5.03
C ILE A 158 -12.33 18.36 4.18
N ALA A 159 -13.47 18.91 4.57
CA ALA A 159 -14.72 18.77 3.85
C ALA A 159 -14.77 19.67 2.60
N PRO A 160 -15.65 19.39 1.61
CA PRO A 160 -15.72 20.17 0.38
C PRO A 160 -16.03 21.67 0.56
N ASP A 161 -16.64 22.04 1.68
CA ASP A 161 -16.95 23.42 2.07
C ASP A 161 -15.78 24.11 2.82
N GLY A 162 -14.65 23.42 3.00
CA GLY A 162 -13.48 23.91 3.73
C GLY A 162 -13.58 23.71 5.25
N SER A 163 -14.66 23.10 5.76
CA SER A 163 -14.77 22.74 7.19
C SER A 163 -13.99 21.47 7.52
N TRP A 164 -13.88 21.15 8.80
CA TRP A 164 -13.28 19.90 9.27
C TRP A 164 -14.34 18.84 9.47
N TYR A 165 -14.12 17.65 8.94
CA TYR A 165 -14.94 16.49 9.27
C TYR A 165 -14.84 16.13 10.77
N SER A 166 -15.94 15.67 11.34
CA SER A 166 -15.98 15.17 12.71
C SER A 166 -15.20 13.85 12.86
N TYR A 167 -14.81 13.54 14.10
CA TYR A 167 -14.10 12.30 14.44
C TYR A 167 -14.82 11.03 13.98
N ASP A 168 -16.16 11.01 14.02
CA ASP A 168 -16.98 9.88 13.58
C ASP A 168 -16.81 9.58 12.09
N THR A 169 -16.45 10.59 11.30
CA THR A 169 -16.20 10.46 9.86
C THR A 169 -14.77 10.00 9.57
N VAL A 170 -13.79 10.48 10.34
CA VAL A 170 -12.37 10.21 10.12
C VAL A 170 -11.95 8.84 10.66
N THR A 171 -12.52 8.40 11.79
CA THR A 171 -12.15 7.14 12.46
C THR A 171 -12.31 5.89 11.55
N PRO A 172 -13.40 5.77 10.76
CA PRO A 172 -13.51 4.70 9.76
C PRO A 172 -12.38 4.67 8.74
N TRP A 173 -11.84 5.81 8.32
CA TRP A 173 -10.73 5.88 7.37
C TRP A 173 -9.43 5.38 7.99
N LEU A 174 -9.14 5.81 9.22
CA LEU A 174 -8.00 5.33 10.01
C LEU A 174 -8.08 3.81 10.21
N SER A 175 -9.24 3.31 10.63
CA SER A 175 -9.47 1.87 10.81
C SER A 175 -9.25 1.08 9.52
N GLY A 176 -9.71 1.61 8.38
CA GLY A 176 -9.48 1.02 7.07
C GLY A 176 -8.00 1.01 6.67
N LEU A 177 -7.31 2.13 6.87
CA LEU A 177 -5.89 2.24 6.57
C LEU A 177 -5.06 1.29 7.44
N VAL A 178 -5.32 1.20 8.74
CA VAL A 178 -4.64 0.26 9.64
C VAL A 178 -4.93 -1.18 9.22
N SER A 179 -6.18 -1.52 8.93
CA SER A 179 -6.56 -2.88 8.53
C SER A 179 -5.91 -3.31 7.22
N ILE A 180 -5.86 -2.44 6.22
CA ILE A 180 -5.20 -2.76 4.95
C ILE A 180 -3.68 -2.76 5.07
N SER A 181 -3.11 -1.87 5.89
CA SER A 181 -1.67 -1.87 6.19
C SER A 181 -1.22 -3.19 6.79
N ARG A 182 -1.95 -3.67 7.80
CA ARG A 182 -1.71 -4.98 8.43
C ARG A 182 -1.76 -6.12 7.41
N LEU A 183 -2.77 -6.12 6.54
CA LEU A 183 -2.89 -7.11 5.47
C LEU A 183 -1.67 -7.10 4.52
N LEU A 184 -1.22 -5.91 4.10
CA LEU A 184 -0.11 -5.78 3.17
C LEU A 184 1.25 -6.05 3.81
N ILE A 185 1.42 -5.78 5.11
CA ILE A 185 2.60 -6.19 5.88
C ILE A 185 2.74 -7.72 5.88
N LEU A 186 1.63 -8.46 6.05
CA LEU A 186 1.67 -9.93 5.96
C LEU A 186 2.04 -10.41 4.55
N ARG A 187 1.59 -9.72 3.50
CA ARG A 187 1.98 -10.02 2.12
C ARG A 187 3.48 -9.82 1.91
N GLU A 188 4.03 -8.72 2.41
CA GLU A 188 5.47 -8.42 2.35
C GLU A 188 6.28 -9.47 3.11
N ALA A 189 5.88 -9.80 4.34
CA ALA A 189 6.55 -10.81 5.16
C ALA A 189 6.56 -12.20 4.47
N HIS A 190 5.44 -12.58 3.85
CA HIS A 190 5.35 -13.80 3.06
C HIS A 190 6.31 -13.77 1.86
N LEU A 191 6.40 -12.66 1.13
CA LEU A 191 7.34 -12.53 0.00
C LEU A 191 8.80 -12.66 0.44
N ILE A 192 9.17 -12.00 1.54
CA ILE A 192 10.53 -12.08 2.10
C ILE A 192 10.87 -13.54 2.42
N ARG A 193 9.97 -14.24 3.11
CA ARG A 193 10.15 -15.67 3.45
C ARG A 193 10.25 -16.53 2.20
N TRP A 194 9.35 -16.35 1.24
CA TRP A 194 9.33 -17.13 0.00
C TRP A 194 10.63 -16.98 -0.80
N ASN A 195 11.11 -15.74 -0.96
CA ASN A 195 12.37 -15.48 -1.65
C ASN A 195 13.57 -16.09 -0.89
N ALA A 196 13.55 -16.09 0.45
CA ALA A 196 14.59 -16.73 1.24
C ALA A 196 14.61 -18.27 1.06
N ILE A 197 13.43 -18.89 0.96
CA ILE A 197 13.30 -20.33 0.67
C ILE A 197 13.83 -20.63 -0.74
N GLU A 198 13.44 -19.85 -1.75
CA GLU A 198 13.92 -20.02 -3.13
C GLU A 198 15.45 -19.82 -3.25
N ALA A 199 16.02 -18.91 -2.45
CA ALA A 199 17.46 -18.69 -2.39
C ALA A 199 18.22 -19.75 -1.57
N GLY A 200 17.53 -20.67 -0.89
CA GLY A 200 18.14 -21.69 -0.03
C GLY A 200 18.72 -21.13 1.29
N VAL A 201 18.21 -19.99 1.75
CA VAL A 201 18.71 -19.26 2.94
C VAL A 201 17.80 -19.44 4.17
N ALA A 202 16.66 -20.14 4.01
CA ALA A 202 15.61 -20.27 5.03
C ALA A 202 15.65 -21.57 5.83
#